data_AF-A0A920B6I9-F1
#
_entry.id   AF-A0A920B6I9-F1
#
_cell.length_a   1.000
_cell.length_b   1.000
_cell.length_c   1.000
_cell.angle_alpha   90.00
_cell.angle_beta   90.00
_cell.angle_gamma   90.00
#
_symmetry.space_group_name_H-M   'P 1'
#
loop_
_entity.id
_entity.type
_entity.pdbx_description
1 polymer ?
#
loop_
_entity_poly.entity_id
_entity_poly.type
_entity_poly.pdbx_seq_one_letter_code
_entity_poly.pdbx_strand_id
1 'polypeptide(L)' 'MLTTSKAFFGAARNTEEGGSLTIIATALIDTGSRMDEVIFEEFKGTGNMEIYLDRRLAEKEFTLQ' A
#
# COMPACT_ATOMS: atom_id res chain seq x y z
N MET A 1 8.62 14.84 4.10
CA MET A 1 7.73 13.73 4.48
C MET A 1 7.78 12.62 3.43
N LEU A 2 7.38 12.88 2.19
CA LEU A 2 7.35 11.89 1.09
C LEU A 2 8.70 11.19 0.84
N THR A 3 9.83 11.89 0.97
CA THR A 3 11.17 11.35 0.71
C THR A 3 11.58 10.24 1.68
N THR A 4 11.30 10.41 2.97
CA THR A 4 11.62 9.42 4.00
C THR A 4 10.75 8.17 3.84
N SER A 5 9.46 8.34 3.56
CA SER A 5 8.53 7.23 3.38
C SER A 5 8.82 6.42 2.11
N LYS A 6 9.19 7.07 1.00
CA LYS A 6 9.63 6.38 -0.23
C LYS A 6 10.89 5.55 0.00
N ALA A 7 11.89 6.11 0.70
CA ALA A 7 13.12 5.38 1.01
C ALA A 7 12.86 4.16 1.91
N PHE A 8 11.94 4.29 2.88
CA PHE A 8 11.51 3.18 3.72
C PHE A 8 10.81 2.08 2.90
N PHE A 9 9.87 2.45 2.03
CA PHE A 9 9.12 1.48 1.23
C PHE A 9 10.01 0.79 0.17
N GLY A 10 10.92 1.53 -0.46
CA GLY A 10 11.92 1.00 -1.39
C GLY A 10 13.03 0.16 -0.74
N ALA A 11 13.03 0.00 0.58
CA ALA A 11 13.91 -0.96 1.23
C ALA A 11 13.49 -2.41 0.93
N ALA A 12 12.20 -2.65 0.67
CA ALA A 12 11.66 -3.97 0.31
C ALA A 12 12.35 -4.52 -0.94
N ARG A 13 12.95 -5.71 -0.81
CA ARG A 13 13.67 -6.38 -1.89
C ARG A 13 13.88 -7.86 -1.58
N ASN A 14 13.96 -8.65 -2.65
CA ASN A 14 14.49 -10.00 -2.58
C ASN A 14 16.00 -9.94 -2.87
N THR A 15 16.84 -10.66 -2.11
CA THR A 15 18.30 -10.70 -2.31
C THR A 15 18.74 -12.04 -2.87
N GLU A 16 19.64 -12.03 -3.85
CA GLU A 16 20.11 -13.25 -4.52
C GLU A 16 20.96 -14.14 -3.61
N GLU A 17 21.77 -13.56 -2.72
CA GLU A 17 22.68 -14.28 -1.82
C GLU A 17 22.01 -14.78 -0.52
N GLY A 18 20.68 -14.66 -0.42
CA GLY A 18 19.87 -15.19 0.66
C GLY A 18 19.12 -14.12 1.47
N GLY A 19 17.93 -14.48 1.96
CA GLY A 19 17.02 -13.60 2.70
C GLY A 19 16.09 -12.78 1.79
N SER A 20 15.07 -12.18 2.40
CA SER A 20 14.17 -11.26 1.71
C SER A 20 13.55 -10.29 2.71
N LEU A 21 13.39 -9.03 2.32
CA LEU A 21 12.61 -8.05 3.06
C LEU A 21 11.34 -7.74 2.28
N THR A 22 10.21 -8.23 2.77
CA THR A 22 8.89 -7.90 2.24
C THR A 22 8.24 -6.85 3.13
N ILE A 23 7.83 -5.73 2.55
CA ILE A 23 7.09 -4.68 3.24
C ILE A 23 5.68 -4.64 2.67
N ILE A 24 4.69 -4.70 3.55
CA ILE A 24 3.28 -4.49 3.22
C ILE A 24 2.83 -3.27 4.02
N ALA A 25 2.26 -2.28 3.35
CA ALA A 25 1.69 -1.11 4.00
C ALA A 25 0.25 -0.88 3.51
N THR A 26 -0.54 -0.24 4.34
CA THR A 26 -1.89 0.22 4.00
C THR A 26 -1.83 1.68 3.54
N ALA A 27 -2.47 1.98 2.42
CA ALA A 27 -2.71 3.35 1.99
C ALA A 27 -4.22 3.63 2.07
N LEU A 28 -4.59 4.79 2.59
CA LEU A 28 -5.98 5.24 2.59
C LEU A 28 -6.28 5.91 1.25
N ILE A 29 -7.44 5.57 0.68
CA ILE A 29 -7.99 6.17 -0.53
C ILE A 29 -9.41 6.65 -0.25
N ASP A 30 -9.93 7.54 -1.10
CA ASP A 30 -11.28 8.12 -0.97
C ASP A 30 -11.54 8.78 0.40
N THR A 31 -10.53 9.41 0.99
CA THR A 31 -10.64 10.15 2.25
C THR A 31 -11.12 11.59 2.07
N GLY A 32 -11.08 12.10 0.82
CA GLY A 32 -11.29 13.52 0.51
C GLY A 32 -10.06 14.41 0.80
N SER A 33 -8.95 13.82 1.24
CA SER A 33 -7.68 14.51 1.46
C SER A 33 -6.83 14.45 0.20
N ARG A 34 -6.56 15.62 -0.39
CA ARG A 34 -5.60 15.75 -1.50
C ARG A 34 -4.19 15.26 -1.13
N MET A 35 -3.81 15.34 0.15
CA MET A 35 -2.54 14.82 0.61
C MET A 35 -2.50 13.29 0.50
N ASP A 36 -3.59 12.61 0.83
CA ASP A 36 -3.68 11.16 0.79
C ASP A 36 -3.67 10.67 -0.67
N GLU A 37 -4.36 11.38 -1.57
CA GLU A 37 -4.32 11.12 -3.02
C GLU A 37 -2.90 11.22 -3.58
N VAL A 38 -2.16 12.28 -3.24
CA VAL A 38 -0.77 12.46 -3.68
C VAL A 38 0.13 11.37 -3.10
N ILE A 39 -0.03 11.03 -1.82
CA ILE A 39 0.75 9.97 -1.17
C ILE A 39 0.49 8.61 -1.84
N PHE A 40 -0.78 8.31 -2.14
CA PHE A 40 -1.18 7.06 -2.78
C PHE A 40 -0.55 6.88 -4.16
N GLU A 41 -0.64 7.89 -5.03
CA GLU A 41 -0.06 7.83 -6.38
C GLU A 41 1.47 7.71 -6.35
N GLU A 42 2.13 8.35 -5.38
CA GLU A 42 3.59 8.23 -5.20
C GLU A 42 4.02 6.83 -4.73
N PHE A 43 3.18 6.14 -3.96
CA PHE A 43 3.45 4.77 -3.51
C PHE A 43 3.22 3.72 -4.59
N LYS A 44 2.24 3.91 -5.47
CA LYS A 44 2.04 3.05 -6.65
C LYS A 44 3.29 2.93 -7.51
N GLY A 45 4.00 4.05 -7.70
CA GLY A 45 5.25 4.06 -8.46
C GLY A 45 6.44 3.37 -7.76
N THR A 46 6.31 3.00 -6.49
CA THR A 46 7.40 2.41 -5.67
C THR A 46 7.17 0.92 -5.37
N GLY A 47 5.91 0.49 -5.24
CA GLY A 47 5.55 -0.91 -4.99
C GLY A 47 5.55 -1.78 -6.25
N ASN A 48 5.50 -3.10 -6.06
CA ASN A 48 5.36 -4.08 -7.14
C ASN A 48 4.04 -4.87 -7.07
N MET A 49 3.20 -4.60 -6.06
CA MET A 49 1.93 -5.27 -5.81
C MET A 49 0.96 -4.30 -5.16
N GLU A 50 -0.30 -4.34 -5.62
CA GLU A 50 -1.41 -3.52 -5.09
C GLU A 50 -2.59 -4.42 -4.76
N ILE A 51 -3.19 -4.22 -3.58
CA ILE A 51 -4.42 -4.90 -3.16
C ILE A 51 -5.43 -3.83 -2.80
N TYR A 52 -6.53 -3.78 -3.56
CA TYR A 52 -7.62 -2.83 -3.33
C TYR A 52 -8.71 -3.49 -2.51
N LEU A 53 -9.10 -2.82 -1.43
CA LEU A 53 -10.25 -3.22 -0.61
C LEU A 53 -11.45 -2.37 -1.02
N ASP A 54 -12.52 -3.01 -1.48
CA ASP A 54 -13.77 -2.33 -1.81
C ASP A 54 -14.62 -2.15 -0.54
N ARG A 55 -14.89 -0.88 -0.18
CA ARG A 55 -15.72 -0.52 0.96
C ARG A 55 -17.12 -1.17 0.89
N ARG A 56 -17.70 -1.33 -0.29
CA ARG A 56 -19.03 -1.93 -0.48
C ARG A 56 -19.05 -3.41 -0.10
N LEU A 57 -17.93 -4.11 -0.34
CA LEU A 57 -17.78 -5.52 0.07
C LEU A 57 -17.56 -5.63 1.58
N ALA A 58 -16.89 -4.65 2.20
CA ALA A 58 -16.70 -4.61 3.65
C ALA A 58 -18.00 -4.27 4.41
N GLU A 59 -18.82 -3.37 3.87
CA GLU A 59 -20.15 -3.03 4.43
C GLU A 59 -21.18 -4.14 4.23
N LYS A 60 -20.95 -5.02 3.26
CA LYS A 60 -21.73 -6.24 3.10
C LYS A 60 -21.21 -7.25 4.11
N GLU A 61 -21.86 -7.34 5.27
CA GLU A 61 -21.61 -8.40 6.25
C GLU A 61 -21.52 -9.75 5.51
N PHE A 62 -20.34 -10.35 5.52
CA PHE A 62 -20.14 -11.70 4.98
C PHE A 62 -20.79 -12.67 5.96
N THR A 63 -22.12 -12.72 5.98
CA THR A 63 -22.84 -13.83 6.60
C THR A 63 -22.48 -15.06 5.78
N LEU A 64 -21.56 -15.86 6.32
CA LEU A 64 -21.33 -17.22 5.86
C LEU A 64 -22.68 -17.94 5.94
N GLN A 65 -23.31 -18.15 4.78
CA GLN A 65 -24.37 -19.15 4.64
C GLN A 65 -23.75 -20.54 4.63
#